data_AF-A0A7C5INF9-F1
#
_entry.id   AF-A0A7C5INF9-F1
#
_cell.length_a   1.000
_cell.length_b   1.000
_cell.length_c   1.000
_cell.angle_alpha   90.00
_cell.angle_beta   90.00
_cell.angle_gamma   90.00
#
_symmetry.space_group_name_H-M   'P 1'
#
loop_
_entity.id
_entity.type
_entity.pdbx_description
1 polymer ?
#
loop_
_entity_poly.entity_id
_entity_poly.type
_entity_poly.pdbx_seq_one_letter_code
_entity_poly.pdbx_strand_id
1 'polypeptide(L)'
;MKSINIGLLVGIAIIAMVGLSFLATAGGIGGASEYSTFTAAKTSGKDVHVVGSWVMRDKSNYDPTLDLFEFYMKDTTDQISLVQYHDP
;
A
#
# COMPACT_ATOMS: atom_id res chain seq x y z
N MET A 1 51.21 -17.06 5.56
CA MET A 1 49.86 -16.72 6.07
C MET A 1 49.60 -15.25 5.72
N LYS A 2 48.63 -14.94 4.85
CA LYS A 2 48.30 -13.54 4.51
C LYS A 2 47.68 -12.88 5.75
N SER A 3 48.28 -11.79 6.24
CA SER A 3 47.70 -10.98 7.30
C SER A 3 46.44 -10.30 6.77
N ILE A 4 45.31 -10.68 7.34
CA ILE A 4 44.02 -10.09 6.97
C ILE A 4 43.95 -8.69 7.59
N ASN A 5 43.71 -7.68 6.77
CA ASN A 5 43.62 -6.30 7.22
C ASN A 5 42.28 -6.09 7.96
N ILE A 6 42.35 -6.01 9.28
CA ILE A 6 41.19 -5.85 10.16
C ILE A 6 40.38 -4.60 9.80
N GLY A 7 41.04 -3.50 9.38
CA GLY A 7 40.35 -2.28 8.94
C GLY A 7 39.49 -2.50 7.69
N LEU A 8 39.96 -3.34 6.76
CA LEU A 8 39.19 -3.72 5.57
C LEU A 8 37.95 -4.55 5.94
N LEU A 9 38.08 -5.45 6.91
CA LEU A 9 36.97 -6.30 7.38
C LEU A 9 35.88 -5.49 8.07
N VAL A 10 36.27 -4.53 8.91
CA VAL A 10 35.34 -3.61 9.58
C VAL A 10 34.63 -2.72 8.55
N GLY A 11 35.35 -2.22 7.54
CA GLY A 11 34.75 -1.43 6.45
C GLY A 11 33.69 -2.22 5.67
N ILE A 12 33.97 -3.49 5.32
CA ILE A 12 33.02 -4.36 4.62
C ILE A 12 31.78 -4.64 5.49
N ALA A 13 31.97 -4.89 6.79
CA ALA A 13 30.87 -5.17 7.71
C ALA A 13 29.89 -3.99 7.83
N ILE A 14 30.41 -2.75 7.90
CA ILE A 14 29.58 -1.54 7.98
C ILE A 14 28.78 -1.34 6.69
N ILE A 15 29.42 -1.48 5.53
CA ILE A 15 28.75 -1.35 4.22
C ILE A 15 27.65 -2.40 4.05
N ALA A 16 27.91 -3.65 4.47
CA ALA A 16 26.91 -4.72 4.42
C ALA A 16 25.70 -4.41 5.32
N MET A 17 25.92 -3.87 6.53
CA MET A 17 24.84 -3.53 7.46
C MET A 17 23.95 -2.40 6.93
N VAL A 18 24.57 -1.32 6.43
CA VAL A 18 23.84 -0.18 5.85
C VAL A 18 23.08 -0.61 4.59
N GLY A 19 23.70 -1.42 3.74
CA GLY A 19 23.05 -1.99 2.55
C GLY A 19 21.87 -2.89 2.88
N LEU A 20 21.97 -3.76 3.90
CA LEU A 20 20.85 -4.59 4.36
C LEU A 20 19.72 -3.75 4.95
N SER A 21 20.06 -2.68 5.68
CA SER A 21 19.09 -1.76 6.29
C SER A 21 18.29 -1.02 5.22
N PHE A 22 18.96 -0.59 4.15
CA PHE A 22 18.32 0.02 2.99
C PHE A 22 17.43 -0.97 2.22
N LEU A 23 17.83 -2.23 2.08
CA LEU A 23 16.98 -3.25 1.44
C LEU A 23 15.77 -3.64 2.30
N ALA A 24 15.90 -3.63 3.63
CA ALA A 24 14.79 -3.90 4.55
C ALA A 24 13.72 -2.80 4.54
N THR A 25 14.10 -1.54 4.28
CA THR A 25 13.15 -0.42 4.12
C THR A 25 12.70 -0.23 2.67
N ALA A 26 13.57 -0.52 1.69
CA ALA A 26 13.25 -0.46 0.27
C ALA A 26 12.37 -1.62 -0.22
N GLY A 27 12.33 -2.74 0.53
CA GLY A 27 11.37 -3.83 0.30
C GLY A 27 9.89 -3.41 0.42
N GLY A 28 9.61 -2.22 0.94
CA GLY A 28 8.27 -1.61 0.94
C GLY A 28 7.92 -0.82 -0.33
N ILE A 29 8.85 -0.67 -1.29
CA ILE A 29 8.65 0.13 -2.51
C ILE A 29 8.01 -0.70 -3.64
N GLY A 30 7.81 -2.02 -3.42
CA GLY A 30 7.14 -2.94 -4.35
C GLY A 30 5.89 -3.55 -3.73
N GLY A 31 4.73 -2.99 -4.07
CA GLY A 31 3.41 -3.27 -3.48
C GLY A 31 3.02 -4.74 -3.39
N ALA A 32 3.09 -5.30 -2.19
CA ALA A 32 2.19 -6.38 -1.83
C ALA A 32 0.77 -5.78 -1.78
N SER A 33 -0.17 -6.31 -2.56
CA SER A 33 -1.59 -5.95 -2.46
C SER A 33 -2.09 -6.23 -1.03
N GLU A 34 -2.06 -5.20 -0.19
CA GLU A 34 -2.53 -5.25 1.20
C GLU A 34 -4.06 -5.09 1.17
N TYR A 35 -4.77 -6.06 1.71
CA TYR A 35 -6.22 -6.00 1.85
C TYR A 35 -6.59 -5.41 3.22
N SER A 36 -7.57 -4.53 3.24
CA SER A 36 -7.99 -3.80 4.44
C SER A 36 -9.49 -3.51 4.47
N THR A 37 -9.95 -2.88 5.55
CA THR A 37 -11.31 -2.34 5.72
C THR A 37 -11.30 -0.83 5.50
N PHE A 38 -12.46 -0.21 5.31
CA PHE A 38 -12.54 1.23 5.15
C PHE A 38 -12.02 2.00 6.36
N THR A 39 -12.32 1.54 7.59
CA THR A 39 -11.84 2.20 8.81
C THR A 39 -10.32 2.17 8.89
N ALA A 40 -9.72 0.99 8.67
CA ALA A 40 -8.26 0.85 8.75
C ALA A 40 -7.57 1.64 7.62
N ALA A 41 -8.08 1.56 6.39
CA ALA A 41 -7.55 2.26 5.23
C ALA A 41 -7.51 3.79 5.42
N LYS A 42 -8.58 4.38 5.98
CA LYS A 42 -8.63 5.83 6.25
C LYS A 42 -7.58 6.33 7.24
N THR A 43 -7.08 5.44 8.09
CA THR A 43 -6.08 5.76 9.12
C THR A 43 -4.65 5.37 8.74
N SER A 44 -4.47 4.53 7.72
CA SER A 44 -3.17 3.95 7.39
C SER A 44 -2.28 4.88 6.57
N GLY A 45 -2.86 5.77 5.76
CA GLY A 45 -2.14 6.59 4.79
C GLY A 45 -1.47 5.79 3.67
N LYS A 46 -1.86 4.53 3.48
CA LYS A 46 -1.34 3.61 2.45
C LYS A 46 -2.37 3.35 1.36
N ASP A 47 -1.88 3.03 0.17
CA ASP A 47 -2.71 2.41 -0.87
C ASP A 47 -2.98 0.95 -0.53
N VAL A 48 -4.26 0.58 -0.47
CA VAL A 48 -4.72 -0.76 -0.07
C VAL A 48 -5.93 -1.17 -0.90
N HIS A 49 -6.21 -2.47 -0.95
CA HIS A 49 -7.43 -3.01 -1.54
C HIS A 49 -8.50 -3.21 -0.46
N VAL A 50 -9.74 -2.82 -0.74
CA VAL A 50 -10.89 -3.11 0.14
C VAL A 50 -11.83 -4.06 -0.60
N VAL A 51 -12.21 -5.16 0.04
CA VAL A 51 -13.21 -6.10 -0.47
C VAL A 51 -14.55 -5.80 0.18
N GLY A 52 -15.60 -5.77 -0.62
CA GLY A 52 -16.94 -5.48 -0.14
C GLY A 52 -18.02 -5.84 -1.15
N SER A 53 -19.25 -5.53 -0.77
CA SER A 53 -20.44 -5.68 -1.60
C SER A 53 -20.97 -4.30 -2.00
N TRP A 54 -21.31 -4.14 -3.28
CA TRP A 54 -21.99 -2.94 -3.75
C TRP A 54 -23.40 -2.85 -3.16
N VAL A 55 -23.68 -1.74 -2.46
CA VAL A 55 -24.98 -1.41 -1.83
C VAL A 55 -25.55 -0.11 -2.40
N MET A 56 -26.84 0.15 -2.18
CA MET A 56 -27.52 1.39 -2.64
C MET A 56 -27.31 1.67 -4.14
N ARG A 57 -27.57 0.68 -4.98
CA ARG A 57 -27.29 0.74 -6.43
C ARG A 57 -28.00 1.88 -7.15
N ASP A 58 -29.19 2.24 -6.67
CA ASP A 58 -29.98 3.38 -7.15
C ASP A 58 -29.31 4.74 -6.90
N LYS A 59 -28.28 4.79 -6.04
CA LYS A 59 -27.51 5.99 -5.71
C LYS A 59 -26.16 6.07 -6.39
N SER A 60 -25.83 5.17 -7.33
CA SER A 60 -24.62 5.32 -8.12
C SER A 60 -24.76 6.44 -9.14
N ASN A 61 -23.69 7.17 -9.40
CA ASN A 61 -23.65 8.25 -10.37
C ASN A 61 -22.39 8.14 -11.24
N TYR A 62 -22.50 8.55 -12.50
CA TYR A 62 -21.36 8.67 -13.40
C TYR A 62 -21.29 10.11 -13.91
N ASP A 63 -20.19 10.79 -13.65
CA ASP A 63 -19.88 12.10 -14.21
C ASP A 63 -18.94 11.93 -15.42
N PRO A 64 -19.43 12.09 -16.67
CA PRO A 64 -18.62 11.95 -17.87
C PRO A 64 -17.60 13.09 -18.06
N THR A 65 -17.73 14.19 -17.33
CA THR A 65 -16.81 15.34 -17.40
C THR A 65 -15.53 15.05 -16.63
N LEU A 66 -15.65 14.33 -15.51
CA LEU A 66 -14.56 13.97 -14.60
C LEU A 66 -14.09 12.53 -14.78
N ASP A 67 -14.75 11.78 -15.66
CA ASP A 67 -14.59 10.34 -15.82
C ASP A 67 -14.65 9.59 -14.48
N LEU A 68 -15.66 9.96 -13.69
CA LEU A 68 -15.79 9.55 -12.30
C LEU A 68 -17.07 8.73 -12.10
N PHE A 69 -16.89 7.48 -11.72
CA PHE A 69 -17.96 6.62 -11.24
C PHE A 69 -18.02 6.59 -9.71
N GLU A 70 -19.14 7.00 -9.16
CA GLU A 70 -19.39 7.04 -7.72
C GLU A 70 -20.41 5.97 -7.32
N PHE A 71 -20.08 5.18 -6.29
CA PHE A 71 -20.97 4.14 -5.78
C PHE A 71 -20.74 3.85 -4.29
N TYR A 72 -21.73 3.29 -3.60
CA TYR A 72 -21.58 2.89 -2.20
C TYR A 72 -21.15 1.43 -2.09
N MET A 73 -20.12 1.16 -1.30
CA MET A 73 -19.67 -0.19 -0.99
C MET A 73 -19.77 -0.45 0.52
N LYS A 74 -20.23 -1.63 0.89
CA LYS A 74 -20.17 -2.16 2.25
C LYS A 74 -19.02 -3.14 2.38
N ASP A 75 -18.06 -2.87 3.24
CA ASP A 75 -16.92 -3.78 3.48
C ASP A 75 -17.31 -5.00 4.35
N THR A 76 -16.34 -5.86 4.62
CA THR A 76 -16.50 -7.08 5.43
C THR A 76 -16.81 -6.83 6.90
N THR A 77 -16.70 -5.59 7.38
CA THR A 77 -17.06 -5.15 8.74
C THR A 77 -18.39 -4.41 8.79
N ASP A 78 -19.19 -4.53 7.73
CA ASP A 78 -20.46 -3.82 7.53
C ASP A 78 -20.35 -2.29 7.45
N GLN A 79 -19.13 -1.75 7.31
CA GLN A 79 -18.95 -0.32 7.12
C GLN A 79 -19.27 0.07 5.67
N ILE A 80 -20.15 1.05 5.51
CA ILE A 80 -20.50 1.61 4.20
C ILE A 80 -19.64 2.86 3.95
N SER A 81 -19.07 2.98 2.76
CA SER A 81 -18.40 4.19 2.29
C SER A 81 -18.73 4.47 0.81
N LEU A 82 -18.72 5.76 0.45
CA LEU A 82 -18.73 6.20 -0.95
C LEU A 82 -17.36 5.89 -1.56
N VAL A 83 -17.36 5.21 -2.71
CA VAL A 83 -16.18 4.91 -3.52
C VAL A 83 -16.23 5.82 -4.74
N GLN A 84 -15.10 6.49 -4.99
CA GLN A 84 -14.86 7.30 -6.17
C GLN A 84 -13.87 6.53 -7.05
N TYR A 85 -14.33 6.08 -8.21
CA TYR A 85 -13.54 5.31 -9.17
C TYR A 85 -13.36 6.12 -10.45
N HIS A 86 -12.13 6.55 -10.69
CA HIS A 86 -11.75 7.22 -11.94
C HIS A 86 -11.36 6.16 -12.97
N ASP A 87 -11.96 6.19 -14.16
CA ASP A 87 -11.49 5.39 -15.31
C ASP A 87 -10.18 6.03 -15.84
N PRO A 88 -9.13 5.25 -16.18
CA PRO A 88 -7.84 5.78 -16.65
C PRO A 88 -7.80 6.18 -18.13
#